data_AF-Q6JHU4-F1
#
_entry.id   AF-Q6JHU4-F1
#
_cell.length_a   1.000
_cell.length_b   1.000
_cell.length_c   1.000
_cell.angle_alpha   90.00
_cell.angle_beta   90.00
_cell.angle_gamma   90.00
#
_symmetry.space_group_name_H-M   'P 1'
#
loop_
_entity.id
_entity.type
_entity.pdbx_description
1 polymer ?
#
loop_
_entity_poly.entity_id
_entity_poly.type
_entity_poly.pdbx_seq_one_letter_code
_entity_poly.pdbx_strand_id
1 'polypeptide(L)'
;MLGFQLASGINSRLQAHEEKAFISWMRETNQLFTGDEYHARLGIWINNKRFVQQHNAKGEFQLSMNHLAHLTQAEYKALLGFKGVSKGQTVKAMNLKDDVPDTVDWRQSGLVNPIKNQGNCGSCWAFSTIQAQEGVYAKNHGNLYS
;
A
#
# COMPACT_ATOMS: atom_id res chain seq x y z
N MET A 1 -52.94 11.71 -10.99
CA MET A 1 -51.60 12.33 -11.15
C MET A 1 -50.90 12.30 -9.80
N LEU A 2 -50.04 11.32 -9.56
CA LEU A 2 -49.15 11.29 -8.38
C LEU A 2 -47.74 11.52 -8.90
N GLY A 3 -47.21 12.72 -8.65
CA GLY A 3 -45.89 13.13 -9.11
C GLY A 3 -44.80 12.45 -8.29
N PHE A 4 -43.89 11.77 -8.98
CA PHE A 4 -42.59 11.39 -8.43
C PHE A 4 -41.75 12.66 -8.24
N GLN A 5 -41.55 13.09 -7.00
CA GLN A 5 -40.55 14.10 -6.67
C GLN A 5 -39.15 13.49 -6.71
N LEU A 6 -38.30 14.13 -7.51
CA LEU A 6 -36.93 13.75 -7.87
C LEU A 6 -36.00 13.67 -6.63
N ALA A 7 -35.42 12.49 -6.40
CA ALA A 7 -34.22 12.30 -5.57
C ALA A 7 -32.92 12.79 -6.25
N SER A 8 -32.99 13.82 -7.10
CA SER A 8 -31.87 14.32 -7.91
C SER A 8 -30.85 15.14 -7.09
N GLY A 9 -31.28 15.78 -6.01
CA GLY A 9 -30.42 16.68 -5.22
C GLY A 9 -29.41 16.03 -4.26
N ILE A 10 -29.62 14.76 -3.89
CA ILE A 10 -28.72 14.04 -2.97
C ILE A 10 -27.50 13.49 -3.73
N ASN A 11 -27.72 12.96 -4.95
CA ASN A 11 -26.65 12.41 -5.79
C ASN A 11 -25.64 13.48 -6.24
N SER A 12 -26.10 14.66 -6.64
CA SER A 12 -25.21 15.74 -7.10
C SER A 12 -24.34 16.31 -5.97
N ARG A 13 -24.89 16.45 -4.76
CA ARG A 13 -24.13 16.93 -3.59
C ARG A 13 -23.12 15.91 -3.08
N LEU A 14 -23.48 14.62 -3.07
CA LEU A 14 -22.56 13.55 -2.70
C LEU A 14 -21.38 13.48 -3.68
N GLN A 15 -21.65 13.66 -4.97
CA GLN A 15 -20.63 13.68 -6.02
C GLN A 15 -19.67 14.87 -5.88
N ALA A 16 -20.18 16.07 -5.56
CA ALA A 16 -19.35 17.26 -5.35
C ALA A 16 -18.44 17.16 -4.11
N HIS A 17 -18.91 16.54 -3.02
CA HIS A 17 -18.09 16.32 -1.82
C HIS A 17 -16.96 15.31 -2.09
N GLU A 18 -17.27 14.20 -2.75
CA GLU A 18 -16.29 13.17 -3.10
C GLU A 18 -15.20 13.73 -4.02
N GLU A 19 -15.59 14.54 -5.01
CA GLU A 19 -14.65 15.19 -5.92
C GLU A 19 -13.71 16.17 -5.20
N LYS A 20 -14.22 16.99 -4.28
CA LYS A 20 -13.38 17.87 -3.44
C LYS A 20 -12.36 17.07 -2.61
N ALA A 21 -12.79 15.95 -2.04
CA ALA A 21 -11.91 15.07 -1.27
C ALA A 21 -10.84 14.41 -2.16
N PHE A 22 -11.20 13.99 -3.37
CA PHE A 22 -10.25 13.47 -4.35
C PHE A 22 -9.20 14.51 -4.75
N ILE A 23 -9.61 15.76 -4.99
CA ILE A 23 -8.67 16.85 -5.29
C ILE A 23 -7.72 17.13 -4.11
N SER A 24 -8.17 17.04 -2.86
CA SER A 24 -7.28 17.15 -1.70
C SER A 24 -6.25 16.04 -1.68
N TRP A 25 -6.73 14.79 -1.83
CA TRP A 25 -5.89 13.60 -1.85
C TRP A 25 -4.85 13.66 -2.99
N MET A 26 -5.23 14.13 -4.19
CA MET A 26 -4.30 14.35 -5.31
C MET A 26 -3.14 15.28 -4.95
N ARG A 27 -3.40 16.34 -4.17
CA ARG A 27 -2.35 17.27 -3.70
C ARG A 27 -1.46 16.61 -2.65
N GLU A 28 -2.06 15.87 -1.71
CA GLU A 28 -1.35 15.20 -0.63
C GLU A 28 -0.44 14.06 -1.14
N THR A 29 -0.86 13.34 -2.19
CA THR A 29 -0.08 12.24 -2.78
C THR A 29 0.76 12.65 -3.99
N ASN A 30 0.69 13.93 -4.39
CA ASN A 30 1.33 14.47 -5.59
C ASN A 30 0.96 13.67 -6.87
N GLN A 31 -0.32 13.35 -7.02
CA GLN A 31 -0.89 12.65 -8.17
C GLN A 31 -1.83 13.58 -8.93
N LEU A 32 -1.51 13.83 -10.20
CA LEU A 32 -2.25 14.75 -11.05
C LEU A 32 -2.87 13.99 -12.22
N PHE A 33 -4.19 14.11 -12.35
CA PHE A 33 -5.00 13.52 -13.42
C PHE A 33 -5.82 14.63 -14.05
N THR A 34 -5.91 14.63 -15.38
CA THR A 34 -6.65 15.63 -16.16
C THR A 34 -7.37 14.94 -17.32
N GLY A 35 -8.28 15.66 -17.99
CA GLY A 35 -9.02 15.14 -19.13
C GLY A 35 -9.81 13.87 -18.80
N ASP A 36 -9.82 12.92 -19.74
CA ASP A 36 -10.59 11.68 -19.61
C ASP A 36 -10.13 10.80 -18.44
N GLU A 37 -8.82 10.82 -18.13
CA GLU A 37 -8.27 10.01 -17.02
C GLU A 37 -8.80 10.48 -15.66
N TYR A 38 -9.07 11.78 -15.48
CA TYR A 38 -9.53 12.32 -14.20
C TYR A 38 -10.81 11.63 -13.71
N HIS A 39 -11.82 11.49 -14.59
CA HIS A 39 -13.09 10.88 -14.20
C HIS A 39 -12.96 9.38 -13.92
N ALA A 40 -12.11 8.68 -14.67
CA ALA A 40 -11.82 7.27 -14.43
C ALA A 40 -11.15 7.08 -13.06
N ARG A 41 -10.12 7.88 -12.74
CA ARG A 41 -9.37 7.84 -11.48
C ARG A 41 -10.23 8.23 -10.29
N LEU A 42 -11.09 9.25 -10.43
CA LEU A 42 -12.08 9.63 -9.43
C LEU A 42 -13.01 8.45 -9.12
N GLY A 43 -13.55 7.79 -10.14
CA GLY A 43 -14.43 6.62 -9.95
C GLY A 43 -13.74 5.47 -9.22
N ILE A 44 -12.49 5.16 -9.58
CA ILE A 44 -11.68 4.14 -8.88
C ILE A 44 -11.42 4.53 -7.43
N TRP A 45 -11.03 5.79 -7.19
CA TRP A 45 -10.75 6.31 -5.87
C TRP A 45 -11.97 6.27 -4.95
N ILE A 46 -13.16 6.64 -5.45
CA ILE A 46 -14.42 6.55 -4.71
C ILE A 46 -14.72 5.10 -4.30
N ASN A 47 -14.52 4.15 -5.23
CA ASN A 47 -14.72 2.73 -4.93
C ASN A 47 -13.74 2.22 -3.86
N ASN A 48 -12.46 2.60 -3.97
CA ASN A 48 -11.45 2.24 -2.98
C ASN A 48 -11.72 2.89 -1.60
N LYS A 49 -12.23 4.13 -1.57
CA LYS A 49 -12.66 4.80 -0.33
C LYS A 49 -13.78 4.05 0.38
N ARG A 50 -14.79 3.59 -0.38
CA ARG A 50 -15.88 2.77 0.16
C ARG A 50 -15.36 1.44 0.69
N PHE A 51 -14.43 0.79 -0.02
CA PHE A 51 -13.78 -0.43 0.44
C PHE A 51 -13.06 -0.22 1.78
N VAL A 52 -12.27 0.85 1.91
CA VAL A 52 -11.59 1.21 3.16
C VAL A 52 -12.59 1.41 4.30
N GLN A 53 -13.66 2.18 4.08
CA GLN A 53 -14.69 2.43 5.09
C GLN A 53 -15.39 1.14 5.55
N GLN A 54 -15.75 0.27 4.60
CA GLN A 54 -16.40 -1.01 4.90
C GLN A 54 -15.48 -1.97 5.67
N HIS A 55 -14.20 -2.03 5.28
CA HIS A 55 -13.22 -2.83 5.99
C HIS A 55 -13.02 -2.32 7.42
N ASN A 56 -12.76 -1.02 7.59
CA ASN A 56 -12.45 -0.44 8.90
C ASN A 56 -13.60 -0.51 9.90
N ALA A 57 -14.84 -0.67 9.43
CA ALA A 57 -16.01 -0.86 10.28
C ALA A 57 -16.05 -2.25 10.97
N LYS A 58 -15.29 -3.23 10.47
CA LYS A 58 -15.35 -4.63 10.95
C LYS A 58 -14.00 -5.33 11.07
N GLY A 59 -12.94 -4.76 10.50
CA GLY A 59 -11.64 -5.40 10.35
C GLY A 59 -10.81 -5.38 11.64
N GLU A 60 -9.92 -6.36 11.75
CA GLU A 60 -8.93 -6.46 12.83
C GLU A 60 -7.75 -5.49 12.62
N PHE A 61 -7.63 -4.91 11.44
CA PHE A 61 -6.66 -3.89 11.09
C PHE A 61 -7.32 -2.74 10.34
N GLN A 62 -6.58 -1.65 10.19
CA GLN A 62 -7.06 -0.42 9.58
C GLN A 62 -6.42 -0.22 8.21
N LEU A 63 -7.25 0.15 7.24
CA LEU A 63 -6.86 0.63 5.93
C LEU A 63 -6.91 2.15 5.87
N SER A 64 -6.14 2.73 4.95
CA SER A 64 -6.15 4.16 4.67
C SER A 64 -6.04 4.43 3.17
N MET A 65 -6.49 5.60 2.75
CA MET A 65 -6.40 6.07 1.37
C MET A 65 -4.97 6.53 1.06
N ASN A 66 -4.10 5.60 0.67
CA ASN A 66 -2.70 5.88 0.33
C ASN A 66 -2.51 6.24 -1.16
N HIS A 67 -1.26 6.41 -1.59
CA HIS A 67 -0.90 6.76 -2.98
C HIS A 67 -1.33 5.74 -4.05
N LEU A 68 -1.72 4.52 -3.67
CA LEU A 68 -2.21 3.49 -4.60
C LEU A 68 -3.73 3.54 -4.77
N ALA A 69 -4.44 4.43 -4.07
CA ALA A 69 -5.89 4.44 -4.04
C ALA A 69 -6.57 4.82 -5.37
N HIS A 70 -5.82 5.29 -6.36
CA HIS A 70 -6.33 5.53 -7.73
C HIS A 70 -6.20 4.33 -8.66
N LEU A 71 -5.65 3.21 -8.18
CA LEU A 71 -5.40 2.02 -8.99
C LEU A 71 -6.53 1.00 -8.82
N THR A 72 -6.84 0.34 -9.92
CA THR A 72 -7.57 -0.93 -9.89
C THR A 72 -6.67 -2.05 -9.36
N GLN A 73 -7.29 -3.16 -8.96
CA GLN A 73 -6.54 -4.35 -8.53
C GLN A 73 -5.61 -4.90 -9.62
N ALA A 74 -5.99 -4.77 -10.90
CA ALA A 74 -5.19 -5.23 -12.03
C ALA A 74 -3.98 -4.31 -12.26
N GLU A 75 -4.17 -2.99 -12.22
CA GLU A 75 -3.06 -2.03 -12.31
C GLU A 75 -2.09 -2.20 -11.13
N TYR A 76 -2.59 -2.35 -9.91
CA TYR A 76 -1.74 -2.61 -8.75
C TYR A 76 -0.91 -3.89 -8.92
N LYS A 77 -1.53 -4.99 -9.41
CA LYS A 77 -0.81 -6.23 -9.69
C LYS A 77 0.28 -6.06 -10.74
N ALA A 78 0.09 -5.20 -11.73
CA ALA A 78 1.10 -4.91 -12.75
C ALA A 78 2.34 -4.20 -12.18
N LEU A 79 2.24 -3.54 -11.01
CA LEU A 79 3.38 -2.93 -10.32
C LEU A 79 4.23 -3.95 -9.54
N LEU A 80 3.77 -5.19 -9.38
CA LEU A 80 4.46 -6.23 -8.62
C LEU A 80 5.29 -7.10 -9.55
N GLY A 81 6.55 -7.34 -9.21
CA GLY A 81 7.47 -8.11 -10.08
C GLY A 81 7.60 -9.59 -9.73
N PHE A 82 6.89 -10.08 -8.71
CA PHE A 82 6.93 -11.50 -8.36
C PHE A 82 6.17 -12.33 -9.40
N LYS A 83 6.91 -12.96 -10.31
CA LYS A 83 6.43 -13.99 -11.22
C LYS A 83 6.76 -15.32 -10.55
N GLY A 84 5.77 -15.94 -9.89
CA GLY A 84 5.93 -17.11 -9.03
C GLY A 84 7.10 -18.03 -9.43
N VAL A 85 8.10 -18.14 -8.56
CA VAL A 85 9.27 -19.01 -8.77
C VAL A 85 8.94 -20.43 -8.27
N SER A 86 9.52 -21.43 -8.93
CA SER A 86 9.29 -22.87 -8.72
C SER A 86 9.41 -23.30 -7.24
N LYS A 87 8.71 -24.40 -6.90
CA LYS A 87 8.65 -25.04 -5.57
C LYS A 87 9.98 -24.91 -4.82
N GLY A 88 9.94 -24.22 -3.68
CA GLY A 88 11.13 -23.87 -2.91
C GLY A 88 12.01 -25.05 -2.52
N GLN A 89 13.31 -24.80 -2.42
CA GLN A 89 14.23 -25.72 -1.77
C GLN A 89 13.83 -25.88 -0.30
N THR A 90 13.68 -27.12 0.15
CA THR A 90 13.46 -27.45 1.55
C THR A 90 14.70 -27.04 2.34
N VAL A 91 14.66 -25.89 2.99
CA VAL A 91 15.65 -25.53 4.01
C VAL A 91 15.45 -26.46 5.21
N LYS A 92 16.49 -27.21 5.59
CA LYS A 92 16.47 -27.96 6.86
C LYS A 92 16.24 -26.97 7.99
N ALA A 93 15.19 -27.19 8.77
CA ALA A 93 14.96 -26.44 9.99
C ALA A 93 16.20 -26.59 10.89
N MET A 94 16.81 -25.46 11.25
CA MET A 94 17.87 -25.42 12.24
C MET A 94 17.20 -25.55 13.61
N ASN A 95 17.69 -26.44 14.48
CA ASN A 95 17.21 -26.53 15.86
C ASN A 95 17.55 -25.21 16.56
N LEU A 96 16.55 -24.35 16.71
CA LEU A 96 16.65 -23.11 17.47
C LEU A 96 16.84 -23.48 18.95
N LYS A 97 17.79 -22.84 19.62
CA LYS A 97 17.93 -22.96 21.08
C LYS A 97 16.72 -22.31 21.75
N ASP A 98 16.31 -22.85 22.90
CA ASP A 98 15.08 -22.47 23.63
C ASP A 98 15.11 -21.06 24.25
N ASP A 99 16.23 -20.33 24.15
CA ASP A 99 16.40 -19.00 24.74
C ASP A 99 16.23 -17.89 23.68
N VAL A 100 15.00 -17.73 23.21
CA VAL A 100 14.59 -16.67 22.27
C VAL A 100 13.79 -15.62 23.05
N PRO A 101 14.08 -14.32 22.90
CA PRO A 101 13.33 -13.28 23.58
C PRO A 101 11.88 -13.20 23.09
N ASP A 102 10.97 -12.80 23.98
CA ASP A 102 9.54 -12.62 23.68
C ASP A 102 9.28 -11.62 22.54
N THR A 103 10.16 -10.63 22.38
CA THR A 103 10.04 -9.59 21.35
C THR A 103 11.40 -9.21 20.77
N VAL A 104 11.46 -9.00 19.46
CA VAL A 104 12.64 -8.47 18.75
C VAL A 104 12.21 -7.37 17.80
N ASP A 105 12.88 -6.21 17.88
CA ASP A 105 12.75 -5.12 16.92
C ASP A 105 14.12 -4.61 16.49
N TRP A 106 14.58 -5.06 15.33
CA TRP A 106 15.90 -4.69 14.79
C TRP A 106 16.05 -3.20 14.49
N ARG A 107 14.95 -2.44 14.40
CA ARG A 107 15.00 -0.97 14.23
C ARG A 107 15.58 -0.31 15.47
N GLN A 108 15.24 -0.82 16.66
CA GLN A 108 15.76 -0.32 17.93
C GLN A 108 17.26 -0.59 18.08
N SER A 109 17.77 -1.59 17.37
CA SER A 109 19.20 -1.93 17.32
C SER A 109 19.98 -1.15 16.26
N GLY A 110 19.34 -0.24 15.50
CA GLY A 110 19.99 0.50 14.42
C GLY A 110 20.41 -0.38 13.23
N LEU A 111 19.71 -1.51 13.01
CA LEU A 111 20.03 -2.48 11.96
C LEU A 111 19.09 -2.42 10.75
N VAL A 112 18.27 -1.38 10.66
CA VAL A 112 17.25 -1.21 9.61
C VAL A 112 17.36 0.18 9.01
N ASN A 113 17.54 0.24 7.69
CA ASN A 113 17.61 1.49 6.94
C ASN A 113 16.25 2.22 6.86
N PRO A 114 16.25 3.53 6.55
CA PRO A 114 15.03 4.25 6.21
C PRO A 114 14.24 3.57 5.08
N ILE A 115 12.92 3.76 5.10
CA ILE A 115 12.01 3.18 4.09
C ILE A 115 12.35 3.75 2.71
N LYS A 116 12.63 2.85 1.76
CA LYS A 116 12.87 3.19 0.34
C LYS A 116 11.60 2.94 -0.50
N ASN A 117 11.52 3.52 -1.71
CA ASN A 117 10.38 3.36 -2.62
C ASN A 117 10.79 2.65 -3.92
N GLN A 118 10.17 1.52 -4.24
CA GLN A 118 10.43 0.75 -5.47
C GLN A 118 9.87 1.39 -6.75
N GLY A 119 8.94 2.34 -6.61
CA GLY A 119 8.19 2.91 -7.72
C GLY A 119 7.48 1.83 -8.56
N ASN A 120 7.48 2.04 -9.87
CA ASN A 120 6.72 1.23 -10.83
C ASN A 120 7.53 0.06 -11.44
N CYS A 121 8.59 -0.40 -10.76
CA CYS A 121 9.58 -1.31 -11.35
C CYS A 121 9.32 -2.80 -11.03
N GLY A 122 8.44 -3.13 -10.08
CA GLY A 122 8.29 -4.51 -9.60
C GLY A 122 9.54 -5.04 -8.88
N SER A 123 10.40 -4.17 -8.37
CA SER A 123 11.70 -4.52 -7.80
C SER A 123 11.66 -4.88 -6.31
N CYS A 124 10.49 -5.14 -5.72
CA CYS A 124 10.34 -5.49 -4.29
C CYS A 124 11.31 -6.58 -3.82
N TRP A 125 11.57 -7.59 -4.65
CA TRP A 125 12.49 -8.68 -4.35
C TRP A 125 13.93 -8.18 -4.14
N ALA A 126 14.39 -7.22 -4.94
CA ALA A 126 15.73 -6.64 -4.81
C ALA A 126 15.84 -5.82 -3.53
N PHE A 127 14.80 -5.04 -3.18
CA PHE A 127 14.75 -4.27 -1.93
C PHE A 127 14.76 -5.19 -0.71
N SER A 128 14.03 -6.32 -0.76
CA SER A 128 14.06 -7.33 0.30
C SER A 128 15.46 -7.92 0.48
N THR A 129 16.14 -8.28 -0.62
CA THR A 129 17.50 -8.85 -0.57
C THR A 129 18.51 -7.85 -0.02
N ILE A 130 18.47 -6.60 -0.52
CA ILE A 130 19.40 -5.54 -0.12
C ILE A 130 19.25 -5.22 1.37
N GLN A 131 18.02 -4.99 1.86
CA GLN A 131 17.80 -4.66 3.28
C GLN A 131 18.24 -5.80 4.22
N ALA A 132 18.00 -7.05 3.84
CA ALA A 132 18.47 -8.19 4.63
C ALA A 132 20.00 -8.24 4.71
N GLN A 133 20.69 -7.99 3.59
CA GLN A 133 22.15 -7.97 3.54
C GLN A 133 22.74 -6.78 4.30
N GLU A 134 22.17 -5.58 4.15
CA GLU A 134 22.57 -4.36 4.86
C GLU A 134 22.46 -4.57 6.38
N GLY A 135 21.34 -5.13 6.87
CA GLY A 135 21.14 -5.38 8.30
C GLY A 135 22.09 -6.43 8.89
N VAL A 136 22.32 -7.54 8.17
CA VAL A 136 23.30 -8.56 8.60
C VAL A 136 24.72 -8.00 8.58
N TYR A 137 25.06 -7.20 7.58
CA TYR A 137 26.36 -6.54 7.51
C TYR A 137 26.55 -5.61 8.72
N ALA A 138 25.57 -4.76 9.01
CA ALA A 138 25.60 -3.83 10.14
C ALA A 138 25.73 -4.55 11.48
N LYS A 139 25.03 -5.68 11.65
CA LYS A 139 25.13 -6.51 12.86
C LYS A 139 26.54 -7.04 13.10
N ASN A 140 27.27 -7.36 12.03
CA ASN A 140 28.61 -7.95 12.12
C ASN A 140 29.74 -6.91 12.15
N HIS A 141 29.54 -5.73 11.56
CA HIS A 141 30.60 -4.73 11.37
C HIS A 141 30.33 -3.39 12.08
N GLY A 142 29.16 -3.22 12.70
CA GLY A 142 28.78 -2.01 13.44
C GLY A 142 28.34 -0.82 12.58
N ASN A 143 28.41 -0.93 11.24
CA ASN A 143 28.06 0.15 10.32
C ASN A 143 26.87 -0.23 9.43
N LEU A 144 25.80 0.56 9.50
CA LEU A 144 24.66 0.45 8.60
C LEU A 144 24.88 1.36 7.39
N TYR A 145 25.10 0.75 6.22
CA TYR A 145 25.19 1.45 4.94
C TYR A 145 23.81 1.55 4.29
N SER A 146 23.53 2.68 3.64
CA SER A 146 22.28 2.96 2.93
C SER A 146 22.50 3.20 1.44
#